data_AF-A0A0R3PZL3-F1
#
_entry.id   AF-A0A0R3PZL3-F1
#
_cell.length_a   1.000
_cell.length_b   1.000
_cell.length_c   1.000
_cell.angle_alpha   90.00
_cell.angle_beta   90.00
_cell.angle_gamma   90.00
#
_symmetry.space_group_name_H-M   'P 1'
#
loop_
_entity.id
_entity.type
_entity.pdbx_description
1 polymer ?
#
loop_
_entity_poly.entity_id
_entity_poly.type
_entity_poly.pdbx_seq_one_letter_code
_entity_poly.pdbx_strand_id
1 'polypeptide(L)'
;MLGPKPFKSVPASETQNSPETTGVKENPSELDENTCVFTLAFDLRKKISLGVDSTATAILSDGASDGMYLVCKEIYTKESRLIGKLKLLLTVRDGLLDRVAQKRPLLKSEQIAQIFGRVQGQLRFHEKICEKLGKIIENWDGSVCDVVRIWTETFDEHRRVYSSYTNYYDRATAMLKNACEKDPKLKKFFEGQEKNKLFERKRVVDVMIEPVQHVPGLKNILERLEKVDREQGGNNPIGEAIVTIEKILSYSNNVLMNNEVGMKKLILIKEIEDLPPDFLKGSNVMLCSLEVRWICAEKKLKIEKDDTVKLILFNDSTVLVSRFC
;
A
#
# COMPACT_ATOMS: atom_id res chain seq x y z
N MET A 1 19.97 29.19 59.42
CA MET A 1 19.30 30.52 59.47
C MET A 1 18.48 30.62 58.19
N LEU A 2 17.16 30.54 58.30
CA LEU A 2 16.23 31.68 58.38
C LEU A 2 16.05 32.38 57.03
N GLY A 3 14.88 32.19 56.41
CA GLY A 3 14.37 33.13 55.40
C GLY A 3 13.82 34.41 56.06
N PRO A 4 13.20 35.31 55.28
CA PRO A 4 11.74 35.20 55.19
C PRO A 4 11.10 35.57 53.83
N LYS A 5 9.80 35.24 53.75
CA LYS A 5 8.77 35.74 52.80
C LYS A 5 8.23 37.13 53.29
N PRO A 6 6.98 37.58 52.97
CA PRO A 6 6.34 37.98 51.70
C PRO A 6 5.67 39.38 51.76
N PHE A 7 4.98 39.79 50.68
CA PHE A 7 3.77 40.64 50.67
C PHE A 7 2.76 39.94 49.72
N LYS A 8 1.46 39.65 49.94
CA LYS A 8 0.29 40.27 50.64
C LYS A 8 -0.09 41.67 50.09
N SER A 9 -1.34 42.05 49.77
CA SER A 9 -2.68 41.41 49.63
C SER A 9 -3.64 42.48 49.01
N VAL A 10 -4.58 42.19 48.08
CA VAL A 10 -6.05 41.91 48.27
C VAL A 10 -6.74 42.90 49.25
N PRO A 11 -7.87 43.63 48.93
CA PRO A 11 -9.19 43.03 48.63
C PRO A 11 -10.28 43.80 47.80
N ALA A 12 -11.37 43.06 47.45
CA ALA A 12 -12.83 43.39 47.36
C ALA A 12 -13.34 44.63 46.55
N SER A 13 -14.63 44.78 46.15
CA SER A 13 -15.94 44.12 46.42
C SER A 13 -16.88 44.24 45.17
N GLU A 14 -17.81 43.32 44.86
CA GLU A 14 -19.29 43.35 45.14
C GLU A 14 -20.04 44.64 44.68
N THR A 15 -21.29 44.67 44.17
CA THR A 15 -22.39 43.67 44.05
C THR A 15 -23.43 44.03 42.96
N GLN A 16 -24.18 43.03 42.47
CA GLN A 16 -25.61 43.02 42.05
C GLN A 16 -26.34 44.30 41.55
N ASN A 17 -27.02 44.22 40.39
CA ASN A 17 -28.46 43.91 40.35
C ASN A 17 -29.04 43.69 38.93
N SER A 18 -30.05 42.81 38.83
CA SER A 18 -30.94 42.64 37.66
C SER A 18 -32.06 43.70 37.65
N PRO A 19 -32.88 43.76 36.58
CA PRO A 19 -34.16 43.03 36.67
C PRO A 19 -34.60 42.32 35.38
N GLU A 20 -35.44 41.28 35.55
CA GLU A 20 -36.33 40.71 34.53
C GLU A 20 -37.46 41.74 34.22
N THR A 21 -38.29 41.74 33.18
CA THR A 21 -38.85 40.77 32.20
C THR A 21 -39.17 41.56 30.90
N THR A 22 -39.63 41.07 29.74
CA THR A 22 -39.89 39.73 29.14
C THR A 22 -39.97 39.91 27.61
N GLY A 23 -39.77 38.84 26.82
CA GLY A 23 -40.38 38.73 25.48
C GLY A 23 -39.46 38.30 24.33
N VAL A 24 -39.87 37.22 23.64
CA VAL A 24 -39.40 36.75 22.32
C VAL A 24 -37.92 36.32 22.23
N LYS A 25 -37.70 35.00 22.31
CA LYS A 25 -36.43 34.35 21.93
C LYS A 25 -36.39 34.10 20.43
N GLU A 26 -35.48 34.76 19.73
CA GLU A 26 -34.88 34.23 18.50
C GLU A 26 -33.36 34.24 18.69
N ASN A 27 -32.78 33.06 18.93
CA ASN A 27 -31.33 32.86 18.81
C ASN A 27 -31.10 32.06 17.52
N PRO A 28 -30.19 32.49 16.63
CA PRO A 28 -29.90 31.74 15.42
C PRO A 28 -29.28 30.39 15.79
N SER A 29 -29.82 29.33 15.19
CA SER A 29 -29.40 27.95 15.43
C SER A 29 -27.93 27.74 15.11
N GLU A 30 -27.24 26.99 15.97
CA GLU A 30 -25.92 26.41 15.70
C GLU A 30 -25.92 25.73 14.33
N LEU A 31 -25.05 26.17 13.41
CA LEU A 31 -24.82 25.42 12.17
C LEU A 31 -24.02 24.15 12.51
N ASP A 32 -24.69 23.02 12.40
CA ASP A 32 -24.09 21.70 12.56
C ASP A 32 -23.02 21.41 11.48
N GLU A 33 -21.74 21.51 11.86
CA GLU A 33 -20.61 21.16 11.00
C GLU A 33 -20.60 19.68 10.57
N ASN A 34 -21.34 18.78 11.26
CA ASN A 34 -21.42 17.38 10.86
C ASN A 34 -22.39 17.12 9.70
N THR A 35 -23.33 18.03 9.41
CA THR A 35 -24.18 17.93 8.22
C THR A 35 -23.35 18.08 6.94
N CYS A 36 -22.34 18.97 6.93
CA CYS A 36 -21.54 19.28 5.75
C CYS A 36 -20.78 18.07 5.17
N VAL A 37 -20.17 17.24 6.03
CA VAL A 37 -19.45 16.02 5.59
C VAL A 37 -20.39 14.93 5.03
N PHE A 38 -21.62 14.82 5.54
CA PHE A 38 -22.61 13.91 4.97
C PHE A 38 -23.14 14.39 3.61
N THR A 39 -23.31 15.70 3.41
CA THR A 39 -23.73 16.26 2.11
C THR A 39 -22.67 16.03 1.04
N LEU A 40 -21.39 16.28 1.35
CA LEU A 40 -20.26 16.01 0.45
C LEU A 40 -20.14 14.52 0.04
N ALA A 41 -20.33 13.60 1.00
CA ALA A 41 -20.32 12.16 0.70
C ALA A 41 -21.49 11.74 -0.20
N PHE A 42 -22.66 12.37 -0.04
CA PHE A 42 -23.84 12.12 -0.88
C PHE A 42 -23.66 12.70 -2.31
N ASP A 43 -23.06 13.89 -2.44
CA ASP A 43 -22.77 14.49 -3.74
C ASP A 43 -21.65 13.79 -4.52
N LEU A 44 -20.62 13.24 -3.85
CA LEU A 44 -19.69 12.33 -4.53
C LEU A 44 -20.41 11.07 -5.04
N ARG A 45 -21.33 10.51 -4.25
CA ARG A 45 -22.13 9.35 -4.66
C ARG A 45 -23.05 9.67 -5.85
N LYS A 46 -23.58 10.90 -5.91
CA LYS A 46 -24.39 11.40 -7.03
C LYS A 46 -23.55 11.66 -8.28
N LYS A 47 -22.34 12.22 -8.16
CA LYS A 47 -21.39 12.41 -9.28
C LYS A 47 -20.93 11.07 -9.88
N ILE A 48 -20.66 10.06 -9.05
CA ILE A 48 -20.33 8.70 -9.52
C ILE A 48 -21.51 8.03 -10.25
N SER A 49 -22.76 8.44 -9.96
CA SER A 49 -23.98 7.90 -10.59
C SER A 49 -24.51 8.73 -11.77
N LEU A 50 -23.90 9.87 -12.09
CA LEU A 50 -24.32 10.77 -13.20
C LEU A 50 -23.24 10.90 -14.30
N GLY A 51 -22.16 10.11 -14.24
CA GLY A 51 -21.10 10.06 -15.25
C GLY A 51 -21.37 9.07 -16.40
N VAL A 52 -22.62 8.64 -16.60
CA VAL A 52 -23.02 7.70 -17.65
C VAL A 52 -24.27 8.26 -18.35
N ASP A 53 -24.24 8.26 -19.68
CA ASP A 53 -25.28 8.65 -20.64
C ASP A 53 -25.66 10.15 -20.78
N SER A 54 -25.09 10.81 -21.82
CA SER A 54 -25.91 11.48 -22.87
C SER A 54 -25.16 12.16 -24.03
N THR A 55 -23.85 12.43 -23.98
CA THR A 55 -23.18 13.27 -25.00
C THR A 55 -22.08 12.59 -25.84
N ALA A 56 -21.79 11.30 -25.62
CA ALA A 56 -20.81 10.52 -26.40
C ALA A 56 -21.48 9.63 -27.47
N THR A 57 -22.48 10.15 -28.18
CA THR A 57 -23.21 9.43 -29.24
C THR A 57 -23.39 10.28 -30.50
N ALA A 58 -22.37 11.07 -30.81
CA ALA A 58 -22.19 11.70 -32.10
C ALA A 58 -20.74 11.50 -32.55
N ILE A 59 -20.54 11.12 -33.81
CA ILE A 59 -19.23 10.80 -34.42
C ILE A 59 -18.59 9.49 -33.90
N LEU A 60 -19.26 8.36 -34.15
CA LEU A 60 -18.58 7.10 -34.45
C LEU A 60 -18.97 6.70 -35.88
N SER A 61 -18.12 7.05 -36.85
CA SER A 61 -18.28 6.65 -38.24
C SER A 61 -17.82 5.20 -38.43
N ASP A 62 -18.69 4.42 -39.08
CA ASP A 62 -18.44 3.10 -39.67
C ASP A 62 -17.93 1.94 -38.80
N GLY A 63 -18.83 0.98 -38.58
CA GLY A 63 -18.67 -0.34 -39.19
C GLY A 63 -17.72 -1.35 -38.52
N ALA A 64 -16.76 -0.91 -37.72
CA ALA A 64 -15.90 -1.77 -36.93
C ALA A 64 -15.81 -1.24 -35.49
N SER A 65 -16.16 -2.08 -34.52
CA SER A 65 -15.83 -1.80 -33.13
C SER A 65 -14.31 -1.83 -32.99
N ASP A 66 -13.67 -0.66 -32.88
CA ASP A 66 -12.22 -0.54 -32.80
C ASP A 66 -11.67 -1.46 -31.69
N GLY A 67 -10.93 -2.49 -32.13
CA GLY A 67 -10.38 -3.51 -31.24
C GLY A 67 -9.35 -2.95 -30.28
N MET A 68 -8.57 -1.95 -30.70
CA MET A 68 -7.60 -1.27 -29.84
C MET A 68 -8.33 -0.43 -28.80
N TYR A 69 -9.35 0.35 -29.21
CA TYR A 69 -10.21 1.09 -28.29
C TYR A 69 -10.84 0.19 -27.22
N LEU A 70 -11.38 -0.98 -27.60
CA LEU A 70 -11.96 -1.93 -26.65
C LEU A 70 -10.94 -2.43 -25.61
N VAL A 71 -9.71 -2.74 -26.04
CA VAL A 71 -8.64 -3.19 -25.13
C VAL A 71 -8.16 -2.04 -24.24
N CYS A 72 -8.01 -0.82 -24.75
CA CYS A 72 -7.68 0.37 -23.97
C CYS A 72 -8.77 0.71 -22.93
N LYS A 73 -10.05 0.56 -23.30
CA LYS A 73 -11.19 0.68 -22.40
C LYS A 73 -11.20 -0.39 -21.30
N GLU A 74 -10.73 -1.61 -21.60
CA GLU A 74 -10.52 -2.65 -20.58
C GLU A 74 -9.43 -2.26 -19.58
N ILE A 75 -8.28 -1.70 -20.04
CA ILE A 75 -7.22 -1.18 -19.17
C ILE A 75 -7.80 -0.14 -18.19
N TYR A 76 -8.49 0.88 -18.70
CA TYR A 76 -9.13 1.92 -17.88
C TYR A 76 -10.16 1.37 -16.89
N THR A 77 -10.98 0.42 -17.33
CA THR A 77 -11.98 -0.23 -16.46
C THR A 77 -11.30 -0.99 -15.31
N LYS A 78 -10.16 -1.63 -15.59
CA LYS A 78 -9.37 -2.36 -14.60
C LYS A 78 -8.68 -1.43 -13.59
N GLU A 79 -8.08 -0.34 -14.06
CA GLU A 79 -7.54 0.73 -13.21
C GLU A 79 -8.62 1.34 -12.30
N SER A 80 -9.78 1.67 -12.87
CA SER A 80 -10.96 2.18 -12.13
C SER A 80 -11.42 1.21 -11.05
N ARG A 81 -11.44 -0.10 -11.33
CA ARG A 81 -11.78 -1.14 -10.34
C ARG A 81 -10.75 -1.21 -9.22
N LEU A 82 -9.45 -1.14 -9.53
CA LEU A 82 -8.38 -1.15 -8.53
C LEU A 82 -8.47 0.09 -7.61
N ILE A 83 -8.72 1.28 -8.17
CA ILE A 83 -8.99 2.51 -7.42
C ILE A 83 -10.17 2.30 -6.45
N GLY A 84 -11.26 1.67 -6.91
CA GLY A 84 -12.40 1.32 -6.06
C GLY A 84 -12.02 0.41 -4.89
N LYS A 85 -11.17 -0.60 -5.11
CA LYS A 85 -10.65 -1.49 -4.07
C LYS A 85 -9.71 -0.78 -3.09
N LEU A 86 -8.82 0.08 -3.59
CA LEU A 86 -7.93 0.90 -2.76
C LEU A 86 -8.73 1.88 -1.88
N LYS A 87 -9.75 2.55 -2.43
CA LYS A 87 -10.68 3.41 -1.67
C LYS A 87 -11.43 2.63 -0.58
N LEU A 88 -11.87 1.41 -0.88
CA LEU A 88 -12.54 0.54 0.09
C LEU A 88 -11.63 0.16 1.27
N LEU A 89 -10.34 -0.09 1.02
CA LEU A 89 -9.34 -0.29 2.09
C LEU A 89 -9.14 0.97 2.95
N LEU A 90 -9.19 2.17 2.35
CA LEU A 90 -9.14 3.42 3.10
C LEU A 90 -10.39 3.64 3.96
N THR A 91 -11.59 3.31 3.47
CA THR A 91 -12.81 3.35 4.30
C THR A 91 -12.69 2.46 5.55
N VAL A 92 -12.04 1.30 5.42
CA VAL A 92 -11.77 0.42 6.56
C VAL A 92 -10.72 1.00 7.51
N ARG A 93 -9.66 1.62 7.00
CA ARG A 93 -8.68 2.40 7.80
C ARG A 93 -9.39 3.50 8.60
N ASP A 94 -10.24 4.27 7.95
CA ASP A 94 -10.89 5.44 8.53
C ASP A 94 -11.89 5.02 9.61
N GLY A 95 -12.69 3.98 9.38
CA GLY A 95 -13.55 3.39 10.40
C GLY A 95 -12.80 2.79 11.61
N LEU A 96 -11.51 2.48 11.50
CA LEU A 96 -10.65 2.13 12.64
C LEU A 96 -10.12 3.38 13.36
N LEU A 97 -9.77 4.45 12.64
CA LEU A 97 -9.35 5.73 13.22
C LEU A 97 -10.49 6.42 13.98
N ASP A 98 -11.72 6.38 13.46
CA ASP A 98 -12.92 6.86 14.14
C ASP A 98 -13.12 6.19 15.50
N ARG A 99 -12.85 4.88 15.58
CA ARG A 99 -12.89 4.12 16.85
C ARG A 99 -11.81 4.57 17.83
N VAL A 100 -10.63 4.96 17.35
CA VAL A 100 -9.59 5.58 18.19
C VAL A 100 -10.06 6.94 18.70
N ALA A 101 -10.60 7.80 17.85
CA ALA A 101 -11.13 9.12 18.21
C ALA A 101 -12.27 9.04 19.25
N GLN A 102 -13.17 8.06 19.10
CA GLN A 102 -14.25 7.74 20.05
C GLN A 102 -13.77 7.10 21.36
N LYS A 103 -12.45 7.04 21.61
CA LYS A 103 -11.82 6.39 22.78
C LYS A 103 -12.23 4.90 22.96
N ARG A 104 -12.53 4.22 21.85
CA ARG A 104 -12.90 2.79 21.78
C ARG A 104 -12.01 2.04 20.76
N PRO A 105 -10.66 2.16 20.86
CA PRO A 105 -9.75 1.62 19.85
C PRO A 105 -9.84 0.09 19.76
N LEU A 106 -9.95 -0.43 18.54
CA LEU A 106 -9.73 -1.86 18.24
C LEU A 106 -8.27 -2.14 17.85
N LEU A 107 -7.58 -1.12 17.34
CA LEU A 107 -6.15 -1.10 17.06
C LEU A 107 -5.60 0.25 17.52
N LYS A 108 -4.31 0.31 17.88
CA LYS A 108 -3.63 1.59 18.13
C LYS A 108 -3.37 2.32 16.82
N SER A 109 -3.24 3.65 16.87
CA SER A 109 -2.99 4.49 15.69
C SER A 109 -1.74 4.03 14.92
N GLU A 110 -0.68 3.65 15.64
CA GLU A 110 0.59 3.17 15.07
C GLU A 110 0.43 1.81 14.38
N GLN A 111 -0.51 0.98 14.81
CA GLN A 111 -0.83 -0.30 14.15
C GLN A 111 -1.67 -0.07 12.89
N ILE A 112 -2.64 0.85 12.93
CA ILE A 112 -3.44 1.24 11.76
C ILE A 112 -2.54 1.83 10.67
N ALA A 113 -1.62 2.73 11.05
CA ALA A 113 -0.60 3.27 10.16
C ALA A 113 0.32 2.18 9.60
N GLN A 114 0.71 1.18 10.40
CA GLN A 114 1.48 0.03 9.93
C GLN A 114 0.70 -0.92 9.02
N ILE A 115 -0.63 -0.99 9.07
CA ILE A 115 -1.45 -1.92 8.24
C ILE A 115 -1.98 -1.26 6.96
N PHE A 116 -2.26 0.05 6.96
CA PHE A 116 -2.83 0.77 5.81
C PHE A 116 -1.99 1.93 5.26
N GLY A 117 -0.85 2.28 5.89
CA GLY A 117 -0.07 3.49 5.56
C GLY A 117 0.46 3.60 4.12
N ARG A 118 0.65 2.48 3.40
CA ARG A 118 1.09 2.51 1.98
C ARG A 118 -0.07 2.52 0.97
N VAL A 119 -1.32 2.27 1.39
CA VAL A 119 -2.49 2.23 0.50
C VAL A 119 -2.78 3.59 -0.13
N GLN A 120 -2.57 4.69 0.61
CA GLN A 120 -2.80 6.05 0.10
C GLN A 120 -1.86 6.42 -1.07
N GLY A 121 -0.61 5.94 -1.02
CA GLY A 121 0.37 6.19 -2.09
C GLY A 121 0.02 5.42 -3.37
N GLN A 122 -0.36 4.15 -3.22
CA GLN A 122 -0.91 3.34 -4.31
C GLN A 122 -2.16 4.01 -4.94
N LEU A 123 -3.11 4.46 -4.11
CA LEU A 123 -4.33 5.12 -4.62
C LEU A 123 -4.01 6.35 -5.49
N ARG A 124 -3.18 7.27 -4.99
CA ARG A 124 -2.83 8.50 -5.73
C ARG A 124 -2.13 8.20 -7.06
N PHE A 125 -1.28 7.17 -7.09
CA PHE A 125 -0.62 6.72 -8.32
C PHE A 125 -1.64 6.22 -9.35
N HIS A 126 -2.53 5.30 -8.96
CA HIS A 126 -3.53 4.76 -9.89
C HIS A 126 -4.57 5.81 -10.32
N GLU A 127 -4.97 6.75 -9.45
CA GLU A 127 -5.86 7.86 -9.83
C GLU A 127 -5.26 8.71 -10.95
N LYS A 128 -3.96 9.03 -10.89
CA LYS A 128 -3.22 9.74 -11.94
C LYS A 128 -3.16 8.96 -13.27
N ILE A 129 -2.95 7.64 -13.21
CA ILE A 129 -2.98 6.76 -14.39
C ILE A 129 -4.37 6.75 -15.02
N CYS A 130 -5.41 6.56 -14.21
CA CYS A 130 -6.80 6.52 -14.63
C CYS A 130 -7.26 7.85 -15.25
N GLU A 131 -6.85 8.99 -14.71
CA GLU A 131 -7.13 10.31 -15.29
C GLU A 131 -6.52 10.46 -16.69
N LYS A 132 -5.26 10.05 -16.90
CA LYS A 132 -4.63 10.05 -18.22
C LYS A 132 -5.35 9.12 -19.20
N LEU A 133 -5.69 7.90 -18.77
CA LEU A 133 -6.42 6.94 -19.61
C LEU A 133 -7.83 7.41 -19.97
N GLY A 134 -8.55 8.04 -19.05
CA GLY A 134 -9.87 8.61 -19.30
C GLY A 134 -9.86 9.65 -20.41
N LYS A 135 -8.89 10.58 -20.37
CA LYS A 135 -8.70 11.60 -21.41
C LYS A 135 -8.45 11.01 -22.80
N ILE A 136 -7.70 9.90 -22.89
CA ILE A 136 -7.45 9.19 -24.17
C ILE A 136 -8.73 8.50 -24.67
N ILE A 137 -9.53 7.90 -23.77
CA ILE A 137 -10.77 7.21 -24.14
C ILE A 137 -11.89 8.19 -24.55
N GLU A 138 -11.92 9.38 -23.94
CA GLU A 138 -12.84 10.47 -24.30
C GLU A 138 -12.48 11.11 -25.64
N ASN A 139 -11.19 11.23 -25.96
CA ASN A 139 -10.67 11.90 -27.16
C ASN A 139 -9.92 10.90 -28.06
N TRP A 140 -10.52 9.74 -28.30
CA TRP A 140 -9.88 8.64 -29.03
C TRP A 140 -9.64 9.01 -30.50
N ASP A 141 -8.38 8.92 -30.93
CA ASP A 141 -7.91 9.27 -32.28
C ASP A 141 -7.55 8.06 -33.15
N GLY A 142 -7.76 6.84 -32.64
CA GLY A 142 -7.31 5.59 -33.28
C GLY A 142 -5.87 5.19 -32.96
N SER A 143 -5.13 5.95 -32.14
CA SER A 143 -3.75 5.66 -31.77
C SER A 143 -3.61 5.16 -30.33
N VAL A 144 -2.82 4.10 -30.14
CA VAL A 144 -2.42 3.60 -28.82
C VAL A 144 -1.14 4.26 -28.29
N CYS A 145 -0.49 5.14 -29.06
CA CYS A 145 0.80 5.76 -28.69
C CYS A 145 0.73 6.47 -27.32
N ASP A 146 -0.38 7.16 -27.03
CA ASP A 146 -0.56 7.83 -25.73
C ASP A 146 -0.79 6.86 -24.58
N VAL A 147 -1.40 5.69 -24.84
CA VAL A 147 -1.54 4.62 -23.85
C VAL A 147 -0.18 4.00 -23.54
N VAL A 148 0.68 3.80 -24.55
CA VAL A 148 2.08 3.34 -24.37
C VAL A 148 2.88 4.36 -23.56
N ARG A 149 2.76 5.65 -23.91
CA ARG A 149 3.45 6.78 -23.27
C ARG A 149 3.15 6.91 -21.78
N ILE A 150 1.92 6.59 -21.34
CA ILE A 150 1.58 6.55 -19.90
C ILE A 150 2.54 5.64 -19.13
N TRP A 151 2.82 4.44 -19.64
CA TRP A 151 3.63 3.45 -18.92
C TRP A 151 5.11 3.82 -18.91
N THR A 152 5.65 4.33 -20.02
CA THR A 152 7.06 4.74 -20.10
C THR A 152 7.33 5.98 -19.25
N GLU A 153 6.47 7.01 -19.30
CA GLU A 153 6.59 8.21 -18.47
C GLU A 153 6.48 7.94 -16.97
N THR A 154 5.65 6.96 -16.57
CA THR A 154 5.39 6.69 -15.15
C THR A 154 6.28 5.59 -14.56
N PHE A 155 7.19 5.00 -15.33
CA PHE A 155 8.04 3.87 -14.92
C PHE A 155 8.74 4.07 -13.56
N ASP A 156 9.39 5.20 -13.34
CA ASP A 156 10.12 5.48 -12.08
C ASP A 156 9.19 5.62 -10.87
N GLU A 157 7.99 6.18 -11.06
CA GLU A 157 6.98 6.33 -10.02
C GLU A 157 6.34 4.97 -9.71
N HIS A 158 5.92 4.25 -10.75
CA HIS A 158 5.38 2.89 -10.69
C HIS A 158 6.36 1.98 -9.94
N ARG A 159 7.64 1.95 -10.34
CA ARG A 159 8.70 1.15 -9.68
C ARG A 159 8.80 1.47 -8.19
N ARG A 160 8.83 2.75 -7.80
CA ARG A 160 8.94 3.16 -6.38
C ARG A 160 7.70 2.77 -5.57
N VAL A 161 6.52 3.08 -6.09
CA VAL A 161 5.22 2.86 -5.43
C VAL A 161 4.97 1.37 -5.21
N TYR A 162 5.28 0.55 -6.23
CA TYR A 162 5.17 -0.91 -6.14
C TYR A 162 6.22 -1.55 -5.25
N SER A 163 7.50 -1.20 -5.40
CA SER A 163 8.55 -1.70 -4.50
C SER A 163 8.23 -1.38 -3.04
N SER A 164 7.73 -0.17 -2.75
CA SER A 164 7.32 0.20 -1.39
C SER A 164 6.10 -0.56 -0.88
N TYR A 165 5.22 -1.07 -1.75
CA TYR A 165 4.02 -1.79 -1.35
C TYR A 165 4.25 -3.30 -1.22
N THR A 166 4.99 -3.91 -2.15
CA THR A 166 5.27 -5.35 -2.11
C THR A 166 6.10 -5.72 -0.88
N ASN A 167 7.17 -4.97 -0.57
CA ASN A 167 7.97 -5.14 0.67
C ASN A 167 7.18 -4.95 1.97
N TYR A 168 5.99 -4.36 1.88
CA TYR A 168 5.17 -3.93 3.01
C TYR A 168 3.97 -4.84 3.23
N TYR A 169 3.37 -5.32 2.13
CA TYR A 169 2.11 -6.06 2.11
C TYR A 169 2.14 -7.32 2.99
N ASP A 170 3.22 -8.12 2.94
CA ASP A 170 3.30 -9.35 3.72
C ASP A 170 3.30 -9.07 5.23
N ARG A 171 4.11 -8.09 5.67
CA ARG A 171 4.14 -7.65 7.07
C ARG A 171 2.80 -7.06 7.49
N ALA A 172 2.19 -6.18 6.69
CA ALA A 172 0.90 -5.58 6.99
C ALA A 172 -0.21 -6.64 7.14
N THR A 173 -0.22 -7.63 6.24
CA THR A 173 -1.18 -8.74 6.24
C THR A 173 -0.96 -9.69 7.41
N ALA A 174 0.29 -10.01 7.76
CA ALA A 174 0.63 -10.81 8.94
C ALA A 174 0.22 -10.10 10.24
N MET A 175 0.50 -8.80 10.36
CA MET A 175 0.08 -7.98 11.51
C MET A 175 -1.45 -7.93 11.66
N LEU A 176 -2.18 -7.78 10.54
CA LEU A 176 -3.64 -7.76 10.52
C LEU A 176 -4.24 -9.11 10.96
N LYS A 177 -3.75 -10.23 10.40
CA LYS A 177 -4.19 -11.58 10.80
C LYS A 177 -3.96 -11.83 12.30
N ASN A 178 -2.75 -11.57 12.78
CA ASN A 178 -2.38 -11.75 14.19
C ASN A 178 -3.21 -10.89 15.15
N ALA A 179 -3.59 -9.67 14.74
CA ALA A 179 -4.48 -8.83 15.53
C ALA A 179 -5.92 -9.36 15.58
N CYS A 180 -6.46 -9.85 14.45
CA CYS A 180 -7.79 -10.46 14.38
C CYS A 180 -7.89 -11.79 15.16
N GLU A 181 -6.80 -12.53 15.27
CA GLU A 181 -6.71 -13.73 16.13
C GLU A 181 -6.74 -13.38 17.61
N LYS A 182 -6.13 -12.26 18.00
CA LYS A 182 -6.03 -11.79 19.40
C LYS A 182 -7.27 -11.06 19.91
N ASP A 183 -7.99 -10.33 19.05
CA ASP A 183 -9.22 -9.62 19.44
C ASP A 183 -10.44 -10.04 18.60
N PRO A 184 -11.37 -10.82 19.20
CA PRO A 184 -12.64 -11.17 18.57
C PRO A 184 -13.53 -9.96 18.23
N LYS A 185 -13.36 -8.80 18.87
CA LYS A 185 -14.11 -7.57 18.54
C LYS A 185 -13.59 -6.96 17.24
N LEU A 186 -12.26 -6.92 17.06
CA LEU A 186 -11.62 -6.54 15.79
C LEU A 186 -12.03 -7.49 14.66
N LYS A 187 -12.05 -8.82 14.90
CA LYS A 187 -12.56 -9.78 13.90
C LYS A 187 -14.00 -9.47 13.48
N LYS A 188 -14.92 -9.28 14.44
CA LYS A 188 -16.33 -8.91 14.17
C LYS A 188 -16.46 -7.56 13.44
N PHE A 189 -15.55 -6.61 13.67
CA PHE A 189 -15.54 -5.36 12.91
C PHE A 189 -15.25 -5.61 11.44
N PHE A 190 -14.21 -6.38 11.10
CA PHE A 190 -13.90 -6.72 9.71
C PHE A 190 -14.99 -7.57 9.05
N GLU A 191 -15.54 -8.58 9.73
CA GLU A 191 -16.71 -9.35 9.26
C GLU A 191 -17.93 -8.45 8.98
N GLY A 192 -18.06 -7.32 9.69
CA GLY A 192 -19.06 -6.29 9.43
C GLY A 192 -18.77 -5.48 8.16
N GLN A 193 -17.52 -5.09 7.92
CA GLN A 193 -17.10 -4.38 6.71
C GLN A 193 -17.20 -5.27 5.45
N GLU A 194 -16.77 -6.53 5.56
CA GLU A 194 -16.73 -7.51 4.46
C GLU A 194 -18.13 -7.92 3.94
N LYS A 195 -19.19 -7.64 4.71
CA LYS A 195 -20.60 -7.76 4.27
C LYS A 195 -21.03 -6.67 3.30
N ASN A 196 -20.29 -5.58 3.18
CA ASN A 196 -20.57 -4.54 2.19
C ASN A 196 -20.41 -5.13 0.78
N LYS A 197 -21.40 -4.93 -0.10
CA LYS A 197 -21.40 -5.46 -1.48
C LYS A 197 -20.13 -5.09 -2.26
N LEU A 198 -19.49 -3.95 -1.95
CA LEU A 198 -18.24 -3.50 -2.56
C LEU A 198 -17.04 -4.45 -2.33
N PHE A 199 -17.06 -5.25 -1.26
CA PHE A 199 -16.06 -6.29 -1.03
C PHE A 199 -16.20 -7.51 -1.94
N GLU A 200 -17.32 -7.68 -2.66
CA GLU A 200 -17.55 -8.83 -3.57
C GLU A 200 -17.36 -10.20 -2.87
N ARG A 201 -17.67 -10.29 -1.57
CA ARG A 201 -17.42 -11.45 -0.68
C ARG A 201 -15.94 -11.80 -0.45
N LYS A 202 -15.00 -10.94 -0.85
CA LYS A 202 -13.57 -11.04 -0.49
C LYS A 202 -13.33 -10.48 0.93
N ARG A 203 -12.36 -11.02 1.66
CA ARG A 203 -11.93 -10.44 2.95
C ARG A 203 -11.02 -9.25 2.73
N VAL A 204 -10.81 -8.42 3.75
CA VAL A 204 -9.89 -7.26 3.68
C VAL A 204 -8.49 -7.68 3.22
N VAL A 205 -7.95 -8.78 3.76
CA VAL A 205 -6.64 -9.34 3.35
C VAL A 205 -6.62 -9.77 1.88
N ASP A 206 -7.74 -10.27 1.35
CA ASP A 206 -7.86 -10.72 -0.04
C ASP A 206 -8.07 -9.52 -1.01
N VAL A 207 -8.37 -8.33 -0.49
CA VAL A 207 -8.37 -7.06 -1.23
C VAL A 207 -7.00 -6.37 -1.16
N MET A 208 -6.24 -6.54 -0.08
CA MET A 208 -4.88 -5.98 0.06
C MET A 208 -3.86 -6.58 -0.92
N ILE A 209 -4.08 -7.79 -1.45
CA ILE A 209 -3.21 -8.41 -2.46
C ILE A 209 -3.44 -7.87 -3.89
N GLU A 210 -4.61 -7.28 -4.16
CA GLU A 210 -5.04 -6.85 -5.51
C GLU A 210 -4.00 -5.95 -6.22
N PRO A 211 -3.35 -4.95 -5.57
CA PRO A 211 -2.32 -4.15 -6.24
C PRO A 211 -1.17 -5.02 -6.75
N VAL A 212 -0.67 -5.96 -5.94
CA VAL A 212 0.45 -6.86 -6.31
C VAL A 212 0.07 -7.76 -7.51
N GLN A 213 -1.18 -8.20 -7.57
CA GLN A 213 -1.72 -9.01 -8.67
C GLN A 213 -2.07 -8.19 -9.93
N HIS A 214 -2.19 -6.87 -9.81
CA HIS A 214 -2.57 -6.00 -10.93
C HIS A 214 -1.51 -5.93 -12.01
N VAL A 215 -0.22 -5.82 -11.66
CA VAL A 215 0.88 -5.61 -12.63
C VAL A 215 1.04 -6.79 -13.60
N PRO A 216 1.07 -8.07 -13.16
CA PRO A 216 1.02 -9.21 -14.09
C PRO A 216 -0.25 -9.18 -14.94
N GLY A 217 -1.39 -8.85 -14.34
CA GLY A 217 -2.66 -8.76 -15.04
C GLY A 217 -2.73 -7.60 -16.05
N LEU A 218 -1.93 -6.54 -15.91
CA LEU A 218 -1.81 -5.45 -16.87
C LEU A 218 -0.94 -5.88 -18.05
N LYS A 219 0.17 -6.58 -17.79
CA LYS A 219 1.06 -7.13 -18.81
C LYS A 219 0.29 -7.93 -19.87
N ASN A 220 -0.54 -8.88 -19.42
CA ASN A 220 -1.36 -9.72 -20.30
C ASN A 220 -2.35 -8.93 -21.18
N ILE A 221 -2.79 -7.74 -20.72
CA ILE A 221 -3.68 -6.87 -21.50
C ILE A 221 -2.88 -6.11 -22.57
N LEU A 222 -1.67 -5.65 -22.24
CA LEU A 222 -0.77 -5.01 -23.19
C LEU A 222 -0.27 -5.98 -24.28
N GLU A 223 0.04 -7.23 -23.93
CA GLU A 223 0.38 -8.29 -24.90
C GLU A 223 -0.79 -8.56 -25.88
N ARG A 224 -2.04 -8.54 -25.38
CA ARG A 224 -3.22 -8.64 -26.25
C ARG A 224 -3.44 -7.37 -27.08
N LEU A 225 -3.12 -6.18 -26.57
CA LEU A 225 -3.17 -4.94 -27.34
C LEU A 225 -2.18 -4.99 -28.51
N GLU A 226 -0.94 -5.45 -28.26
CA GLU A 226 0.07 -5.68 -29.30
C GLU A 226 -0.39 -6.67 -30.36
N LYS A 227 -1.05 -7.75 -29.94
CA LYS A 227 -1.64 -8.71 -30.87
C LYS A 227 -2.71 -8.06 -31.77
N VAL A 228 -3.63 -7.28 -31.20
CA VAL A 228 -4.71 -6.61 -31.95
C VAL A 228 -4.17 -5.56 -32.92
N ASP A 229 -3.20 -4.75 -32.49
CA ASP A 229 -2.50 -3.78 -33.35
C ASP A 229 -1.87 -4.46 -34.56
N ARG A 230 -1.15 -5.56 -34.33
CA ARG A 230 -0.51 -6.36 -35.38
C ARG A 230 -1.51 -7.02 -36.33
N GLU A 231 -2.64 -7.52 -35.83
CA GLU A 231 -3.73 -8.08 -36.63
C GLU A 231 -4.41 -7.01 -37.53
N GLN A 232 -4.34 -5.73 -37.14
CA GLN A 232 -4.83 -4.59 -37.91
C GLN A 232 -3.75 -3.97 -38.83
N GLY A 233 -2.55 -4.54 -38.89
CA GLY A 233 -1.43 -4.03 -39.69
C GLY A 233 -0.69 -2.83 -39.08
N GLY A 234 -0.95 -2.54 -37.81
CA GLY A 234 -0.24 -1.52 -37.04
C GLY A 234 1.19 -1.95 -36.68
N ASN A 235 1.98 -0.95 -36.26
CA ASN A 235 3.35 -1.09 -35.78
C ASN A 235 3.59 -0.11 -34.62
N ASN A 236 2.63 -0.02 -33.69
CA ASN A 236 2.71 0.88 -32.56
C ASN A 236 3.72 0.34 -31.52
N PRO A 237 4.40 1.22 -30.74
CA PRO A 237 5.50 0.83 -29.83
C PRO A 237 5.04 0.12 -28.54
N ILE A 238 3.99 -0.72 -28.60
CA ILE A 238 3.36 -1.38 -27.44
C ILE A 238 4.36 -2.27 -26.67
N GLY A 239 5.32 -2.87 -27.38
CA GLY A 239 6.43 -3.62 -26.79
C GLY A 239 7.25 -2.84 -25.77
N GLU A 240 7.38 -1.50 -25.93
CA GLU A 240 8.08 -0.65 -24.96
C GLU A 240 7.34 -0.61 -23.61
N ALA A 241 6.00 -0.52 -23.63
CA ALA A 241 5.19 -0.58 -22.43
C ALA A 241 5.26 -1.97 -21.78
N ILE A 242 5.22 -3.06 -22.56
CA ILE A 242 5.35 -4.44 -22.06
C ILE A 242 6.70 -4.62 -21.33
N VAL A 243 7.82 -4.26 -21.97
CA VAL A 243 9.16 -4.34 -21.37
C VAL A 243 9.29 -3.44 -20.12
N THR A 244 8.60 -2.30 -20.11
CA THR A 244 8.55 -1.40 -18.95
C THR A 244 7.85 -2.05 -17.75
N ILE A 245 6.72 -2.71 -17.99
CA ILE A 245 5.99 -3.50 -16.97
C ILE A 245 6.79 -4.73 -16.50
N GLU A 246 7.48 -5.44 -17.40
CA GLU A 246 8.36 -6.56 -17.04
C GLU A 246 9.52 -6.13 -16.13
N LYS A 247 10.12 -4.97 -16.39
CA LYS A 247 11.15 -4.37 -15.52
C LYS A 247 10.61 -4.07 -14.12
N ILE A 248 9.36 -3.61 -14.00
CA ILE A 248 8.71 -3.35 -12.68
C ILE A 248 8.48 -4.66 -11.92
N LEU A 249 7.97 -5.71 -12.58
CA LEU A 249 7.80 -7.04 -11.99
C LEU A 249 9.13 -7.61 -11.49
N SER A 250 10.13 -7.58 -12.37
CA SER A 250 11.49 -8.07 -12.08
C SER A 250 12.13 -7.33 -10.91
N TYR A 251 12.02 -5.99 -10.89
CA TYR A 251 12.58 -5.18 -9.80
C TYR A 251 11.87 -5.44 -8.48
N SER A 252 10.55 -5.53 -8.47
CA SER A 252 9.76 -5.80 -7.25
C SER A 252 10.16 -7.12 -6.60
N ASN A 253 10.36 -8.18 -7.40
CA ASN A 253 10.81 -9.49 -6.92
C ASN A 253 12.27 -9.47 -6.42
N ASN A 254 13.18 -8.80 -7.13
CA ASN A 254 14.58 -8.69 -6.72
C ASN A 254 14.74 -7.87 -5.43
N VAL A 255 13.97 -6.81 -5.23
CA VAL A 255 14.01 -6.02 -3.98
C VAL A 255 13.49 -6.82 -2.80
N LEU A 256 12.41 -7.60 -2.95
CA LEU A 256 11.95 -8.55 -1.92
C LEU A 256 13.08 -9.52 -1.54
N MET A 257 13.67 -10.19 -2.53
CA MET A 257 14.73 -11.18 -2.30
C MET A 257 15.94 -10.56 -1.59
N ASN A 258 16.39 -9.38 -2.03
CA ASN A 258 17.52 -8.67 -1.42
C ASN A 258 17.21 -8.21 0.01
N ASN A 259 15.99 -7.77 0.29
CA ASN A 259 15.56 -7.40 1.64
C ASN A 259 15.47 -8.61 2.57
N GLU A 260 14.95 -9.74 2.10
CA GLU A 260 14.95 -10.99 2.87
C GLU A 260 16.37 -11.49 3.16
N VAL A 261 17.25 -11.51 2.15
CA VAL A 261 18.65 -11.93 2.31
C VAL A 261 19.38 -10.98 3.26
N GLY A 262 19.16 -9.67 3.15
CA GLY A 262 19.69 -8.67 4.09
C GLY A 262 19.17 -8.85 5.51
N MET A 263 17.88 -9.16 5.71
CA MET A 263 17.33 -9.45 7.03
C MET A 263 17.84 -10.77 7.63
N LYS A 264 17.88 -11.84 6.84
CA LYS A 264 18.43 -13.15 7.25
C LYS A 264 19.89 -12.99 7.68
N LYS A 265 20.67 -12.21 6.92
CA LYS A 265 22.03 -11.80 7.26
C LYS A 265 22.10 -11.03 8.59
N LEU A 266 21.27 -10.00 8.81
CA LEU A 266 21.29 -9.25 10.07
C LEU A 266 20.90 -10.09 11.30
N ILE A 267 19.94 -11.01 11.16
CA ILE A 267 19.56 -11.95 12.22
C ILE A 267 20.74 -12.87 12.55
N LEU A 268 21.35 -13.47 11.51
CA LEU A 268 22.49 -14.37 11.65
C LEU A 268 23.71 -13.67 12.29
N ILE A 269 24.01 -12.43 11.91
CA ILE A 269 25.11 -11.66 12.53
C ILE A 269 24.87 -11.43 14.02
N LYS A 270 23.60 -11.32 14.45
CA LYS A 270 23.24 -11.22 15.88
C LYS A 270 23.36 -12.57 16.62
N GLU A 271 23.27 -13.69 15.92
CA GLU A 271 23.44 -15.04 16.49
C GLU A 271 24.92 -15.45 16.66
N ILE A 272 25.87 -14.71 16.08
CA ILE A 272 27.30 -15.06 16.08
C ILE A 272 28.08 -14.05 16.92
N GLU A 273 28.63 -14.50 18.04
CA GLU A 273 29.58 -13.71 18.83
C GLU A 273 30.89 -13.50 18.04
N ASP A 274 31.49 -12.32 18.19
CA ASP A 274 32.75 -11.90 17.57
C ASP A 274 32.86 -11.98 16.03
N LEU A 275 31.74 -11.84 15.30
CA LEU A 275 31.79 -11.76 13.83
C LEU A 275 32.49 -10.48 13.33
N PRO A 276 33.50 -10.56 12.41
CA PRO A 276 34.19 -9.38 11.91
C PRO A 276 33.28 -8.36 11.18
N PRO A 277 33.48 -7.05 11.35
CA PRO A 277 32.66 -6.01 10.71
C PRO A 277 32.63 -6.08 9.17
N ASP A 278 33.64 -6.67 8.53
CA ASP A 278 33.68 -6.83 7.08
C ASP A 278 32.51 -7.66 6.52
N PHE A 279 31.95 -8.59 7.32
CA PHE A 279 30.76 -9.34 6.93
C PHE A 279 29.51 -8.44 6.79
N LEU A 280 29.46 -7.27 7.44
CA LEU A 280 28.33 -6.32 7.30
C LEU A 280 28.27 -5.63 5.92
N LYS A 281 29.35 -5.64 5.12
CA LYS A 281 29.40 -4.98 3.81
C LYS A 281 28.29 -5.48 2.88
N GLY A 282 27.67 -4.57 2.11
CA GLY A 282 26.59 -4.90 1.18
C GLY A 282 26.97 -5.88 0.06
N SER A 283 28.27 -5.99 -0.25
CA SER A 283 28.81 -6.96 -1.22
C SER A 283 28.84 -8.41 -0.70
N ASN A 284 28.79 -8.62 0.61
CA ASN A 284 28.79 -9.97 1.21
C ASN A 284 27.35 -10.52 1.23
N VAL A 285 26.99 -11.31 0.22
CA VAL A 285 25.69 -11.95 0.06
C VAL A 285 25.75 -13.36 0.65
N MET A 286 24.85 -13.67 1.59
CA MET A 286 24.71 -15.02 2.14
C MET A 286 24.01 -15.93 1.13
N LEU A 287 24.64 -17.06 0.81
CA LEU A 287 24.12 -18.07 -0.12
C LEU A 287 23.29 -19.13 0.61
N CYS A 288 23.82 -19.71 1.70
CA CYS A 288 23.11 -20.69 2.53
C CYS A 288 23.70 -20.84 3.94
N SER A 289 22.98 -21.57 4.80
CA SER A 289 23.43 -22.05 6.11
C SER A 289 23.14 -23.54 6.21
N LEU A 290 24.10 -24.31 6.70
CA LEU A 290 24.05 -25.77 6.80
C LEU A 290 24.56 -26.20 8.19
N GLU A 291 23.90 -27.17 8.82
CA GLU A 291 24.51 -27.90 9.95
C GLU A 291 25.37 -29.02 9.37
N VAL A 292 26.66 -29.05 9.71
CA VAL A 292 27.64 -30.02 9.20
C VAL A 292 28.42 -30.65 10.35
N ARG A 293 28.84 -31.91 10.19
CA ARG A 293 29.73 -32.56 11.15
C ARG A 293 31.17 -32.18 10.84
N TRP A 294 31.92 -31.76 11.85
CA TRP A 294 33.35 -31.51 11.73
C TRP A 294 34.13 -32.83 11.66
N ILE A 295 35.10 -32.93 10.73
CA ILE A 295 35.90 -34.17 10.54
C ILE A 295 37.37 -33.94 10.91
N CYS A 296 38.02 -32.97 10.27
CA CYS A 296 39.44 -32.66 10.51
C CYS A 296 39.80 -31.23 10.07
N ALA A 297 40.95 -30.75 10.54
CA ALA A 297 41.56 -29.49 10.11
C ALA A 297 43.09 -29.60 10.15
N GLU A 298 43.76 -28.98 9.17
CA GLU A 298 45.23 -28.90 9.13
C GLU A 298 45.79 -27.92 10.18
N LYS A 299 45.00 -26.90 10.55
CA LYS A 299 45.35 -25.91 11.58
C LYS A 299 44.60 -26.20 12.88
N LYS A 300 45.22 -25.92 14.03
CA LYS A 300 44.61 -26.06 15.36
C LYS A 300 43.47 -25.06 15.57
N LEU A 301 42.30 -25.35 15.03
CA LEU A 301 41.04 -24.74 15.42
C LEU A 301 40.56 -25.41 16.73
N LYS A 302 40.08 -24.60 17.68
CA LYS A 302 39.53 -25.07 18.96
C LYS A 302 38.07 -25.50 18.76
N ILE A 303 37.88 -26.64 18.11
CA ILE A 303 36.58 -27.31 17.93
C ILE A 303 36.78 -28.74 18.43
N GLU A 304 35.87 -29.27 19.25
CA GLU A 304 36.04 -30.62 19.77
C GLU A 304 35.81 -31.65 18.66
N LYS A 305 36.42 -32.82 18.79
CA LYS A 305 36.18 -33.89 17.83
C LYS A 305 34.77 -34.44 18.07
N ASP A 306 33.99 -34.48 16.99
CA ASP A 306 32.57 -34.89 16.90
C ASP A 306 31.51 -33.79 17.09
N ASP A 307 31.92 -32.52 17.15
CA ASP A 307 30.97 -31.38 17.14
C ASP A 307 30.20 -31.22 15.81
N THR A 308 28.91 -30.88 15.94
CA THR A 308 28.11 -30.32 14.84
C THR A 308 28.27 -28.80 14.80
N VAL A 309 28.74 -28.29 13.66
CA VAL A 309 29.03 -26.86 13.46
C VAL A 309 28.10 -26.28 12.40
N LYS A 310 27.75 -25.00 12.53
CA LYS A 310 26.92 -24.28 11.55
C LYS A 310 27.85 -23.64 10.52
N LEU A 311 27.85 -24.19 9.31
CA LEU A 311 28.57 -23.68 8.14
C LEU A 311 27.70 -22.65 7.42
N ILE A 312 28.22 -21.46 7.19
CA ILE A 312 27.53 -20.38 6.47
C ILE A 312 28.38 -20.01 5.27
N LEU A 313 27.78 -20.08 4.08
CA LEU A 313 28.42 -19.69 2.83
C LEU A 313 27.98 -18.28 2.44
N PHE A 314 28.94 -17.42 2.18
CA PHE A 314 28.76 -16.15 1.47
C PHE A 314 29.34 -16.28 0.05
N ASN A 315 29.09 -15.31 -0.83
CA ASN A 315 29.65 -15.27 -2.18
C ASN A 315 31.19 -15.29 -2.19
N ASP A 316 31.84 -14.51 -1.32
CA ASP A 316 33.30 -14.32 -1.33
C ASP A 316 33.99 -14.87 -0.06
N SER A 317 33.25 -15.52 0.84
CA SER A 317 33.75 -15.96 2.15
C SER A 317 32.92 -17.08 2.78
N THR A 318 33.45 -17.71 3.83
CA THR A 318 32.79 -18.80 4.56
C THR A 318 33.01 -18.63 6.05
N VAL A 319 31.96 -18.80 6.84
CA VAL A 319 32.00 -18.72 8.31
C VAL A 319 31.63 -20.06 8.91
N LEU A 320 32.42 -20.51 9.86
CA LEU A 320 32.17 -21.68 10.71
C LEU A 320 31.80 -21.18 12.10
N VAL A 321 30.60 -21.52 12.56
CA VAL A 321 30.13 -21.19 13.91
C VAL A 321 30.10 -22.47 14.73
N SER A 322 30.99 -22.54 15.71
CA SER A 322 30.91 -23.55 16.76
C SER A 322 29.86 -23.14 17.78
N ARG A 323 29.06 -24.08 18.29
CA ARG A 323 28.30 -23.82 19.51
C ARG A 323 29.29 -23.95 20.68
N PHE A 324 29.60 -22.84 21.34
CA PHE A 324 30.25 -22.92 22.65
C PHE A 324 29.22 -23.37 23.67
N CYS A 325 29.54 -24.45 24.38
CA CYS A 325 28.85 -24.87 25.61
C CYS A 325 29.44 -24.12 26.81
#